data_AF-A0A6A5UZ24-F1
#
_entry.id   AF-A0A6A5UZ24-F1
#
_cell.length_a   1.000
_cell.length_b   1.000
_cell.length_c   1.000
_cell.angle_alpha   90.00
_cell.angle_beta   90.00
_cell.angle_gamma   90.00
#
_symmetry.space_group_name_H-M   'P 1'
#
loop_
_entity.id
_entity.type
_entity.pdbx_description
1 polymer ?
#
loop_
_entity_poly.entity_id
_entity_poly.type
_entity_poly.pdbx_seq_one_letter_code
_entity_poly.pdbx_strand_id
1 'polypeptide(L)'
;MQLLHLLGLAAAVTAIDIRFFEGGNCDGNWKVHTNTNPNTCYRQGDGVRYQSIGFFGVPFDWRVEARGYNDGNCGTETVVERASNTNFICLRTSNNFASAGYGFW
;
A
#
# COMPACT_ATOMS: atom_id res chain seq x y z
N MET A 1 -36.73 -2.46 33.54
CA MET A 1 -36.20 -1.97 32.25
C MET A 1 -34.69 -1.87 32.41
N GLN A 2 -33.92 -2.82 31.90
CA GLN A 2 -32.45 -2.82 32.02
C GLN A 2 -31.87 -2.55 30.64
N LEU A 3 -31.34 -1.34 30.45
CA LEU A 3 -30.73 -0.85 29.23
C LEU A 3 -29.36 -1.54 29.07
N LEU A 4 -29.28 -2.55 28.19
CA LEU A 4 -28.02 -3.17 27.83
C LEU A 4 -27.22 -2.15 26.99
N HIS A 5 -26.15 -1.63 27.57
CA HIS A 5 -25.24 -0.69 26.91
C HIS A 5 -24.44 -1.47 25.86
N LEU A 6 -24.83 -1.36 24.59
CA LEU A 6 -23.99 -1.77 23.47
C LEU A 6 -22.81 -0.81 23.38
N LEU A 7 -21.71 -1.11 24.07
CA LEU A 7 -20.40 -0.56 23.72
C LEU A 7 -19.96 -1.22 22.42
N GLY A 8 -20.38 -0.64 21.29
CA GLY A 8 -19.80 -0.96 19.99
C GLY A 8 -18.38 -0.40 19.94
N LEU A 9 -17.36 -1.26 20.05
CA LEU A 9 -16.02 -0.89 19.66
C LEU A 9 -16.03 -0.65 18.15
N ALA A 10 -16.00 0.62 17.74
CA ALA A 10 -15.60 0.95 16.38
C ALA A 10 -14.13 0.56 16.25
N ALA A 11 -13.86 -0.62 15.69
CA ALA A 11 -12.51 -0.95 15.24
C ALA A 11 -12.13 0.10 14.20
N ALA A 12 -11.22 1.00 14.54
CA ALA A 12 -10.56 1.83 13.55
C ALA A 12 -9.78 0.85 12.66
N VAL A 13 -10.32 0.51 11.50
CA VAL A 13 -9.57 -0.21 10.47
C VAL A 13 -8.48 0.75 10.02
N THR A 14 -7.29 0.63 10.61
CA THR A 14 -6.10 1.33 10.15
C THR A 14 -5.72 0.73 8.82
N ALA A 15 -6.18 1.35 7.74
CA ALA A 15 -5.85 0.91 6.39
C ALA A 15 -4.56 1.59 5.92
N ILE A 16 -3.83 0.88 5.07
CA ILE A 16 -2.57 1.35 4.50
C ILE A 16 -2.86 2.34 3.38
N ASP A 17 -2.09 3.41 3.29
CA ASP A 17 -2.08 4.30 2.14
C ASP A 17 -0.98 3.88 1.17
N ILE A 18 -1.29 3.84 -0.13
CA ILE A 18 -0.31 3.55 -1.18
C ILE A 18 -0.01 4.84 -1.93
N ARG A 19 1.25 5.29 -1.88
CA ARG A 19 1.73 6.49 -2.56
C ARG A 19 2.68 6.13 -3.69
N PHE A 20 2.44 6.73 -4.84
CA PHE A 20 3.20 6.56 -6.06
C PHE A 20 4.05 7.81 -6.27
N PHE A 21 5.38 7.67 -6.22
CA PHE A 21 6.31 8.81 -6.20
C PHE A 21 7.03 8.99 -7.53
N GLU A 22 7.24 10.25 -7.91
CA GLU A 22 8.08 10.62 -9.06
C GLU A 22 9.57 10.37 -8.79
N GLY A 23 10.01 10.44 -7.53
CA GLY A 23 11.38 10.12 -7.10
C GLY A 23 11.60 8.64 -6.79
N GLY A 24 12.86 8.19 -6.83
CA GLY A 24 13.26 6.79 -6.66
C GLY A 24 13.36 6.30 -5.22
N ASN A 25 13.20 7.18 -4.22
CA ASN A 25 13.40 6.85 -2.81
C ASN A 25 12.18 7.21 -1.94
N CYS A 26 10.98 7.11 -2.50
CA CYS A 26 9.72 7.56 -1.90
C CYS A 26 9.74 9.04 -1.51
N ASP A 27 10.32 9.84 -2.39
CA ASP A 27 10.55 11.27 -2.27
C ASP A 27 9.96 12.05 -3.47
N GLY A 28 9.88 13.37 -3.33
CA GLY A 28 9.31 14.25 -4.36
C GLY A 28 7.78 14.22 -4.39
N ASN A 29 7.20 14.57 -5.55
CA ASN A 29 5.75 14.59 -5.76
C ASN A 29 5.18 13.18 -5.78
N TRP A 30 3.91 13.07 -5.38
CA TRP A 30 3.22 11.78 -5.34
C TRP A 30 1.73 11.87 -5.62
N LYS A 31 1.15 10.72 -5.99
CA LYS A 31 -0.29 10.45 -5.99
C LYS A 31 -0.60 9.34 -4.99
N VAL A 32 -1.79 9.35 -4.40
CA VAL A 32 -2.16 8.44 -3.31
C VAL A 32 -3.45 7.70 -3.59
N HIS A 33 -3.50 6.44 -3.16
CA HIS A 33 -4.73 5.73 -2.83
C HIS A 33 -4.78 5.62 -1.31
N THR A 34 -5.81 6.22 -0.70
CA THR A 34 -5.97 6.21 0.75
C THR A 34 -6.83 5.06 1.20
N ASN A 35 -6.58 4.56 2.40
CA ASN A 35 -7.40 3.51 3.04
C ASN A 35 -7.59 2.29 2.11
N THR A 36 -6.46 1.76 1.62
CA THR A 36 -6.46 0.66 0.65
C THR A 36 -6.79 -0.68 1.28
N ASN A 37 -7.28 -1.61 0.45
CA ASN A 37 -7.62 -2.96 0.86
C ASN A 37 -6.51 -3.94 0.49
N PRO A 38 -6.30 -5.00 1.30
CA PRO A 38 -5.39 -6.07 0.94
C PRO A 38 -5.86 -6.78 -0.33
N ASN A 39 -4.92 -7.34 -1.08
CA ASN A 39 -5.10 -8.09 -2.32
C ASN A 39 -5.89 -7.34 -3.41
N THR A 40 -5.84 -6.01 -3.37
CA THR A 40 -6.43 -5.14 -4.40
C THR A 40 -5.31 -4.48 -5.21
N CYS A 41 -5.50 -4.43 -6.53
CA CYS A 41 -4.58 -3.76 -7.45
C CYS A 41 -4.91 -2.27 -7.55
N TYR A 42 -3.94 -1.41 -7.26
CA TYR A 42 -4.07 0.04 -7.33
C TYR A 42 -3.17 0.60 -8.43
N ARG A 43 -3.75 1.43 -9.30
CA ARG A 43 -3.06 2.15 -10.39
C ARG A 43 -3.54 3.59 -10.45
N GLN A 44 -2.73 4.49 -11.01
CA GLN A 44 -3.11 5.91 -11.13
C GLN A 44 -3.79 6.24 -12.47
N GLY A 45 -3.53 5.44 -13.50
CA GLY A 45 -4.08 5.62 -14.84
C GLY A 45 -3.34 4.78 -15.88
N ASP A 46 -3.91 4.67 -17.08
CA ASP A 46 -3.30 3.92 -18.18
C ASP A 46 -2.03 4.63 -18.68
N GLY A 47 -0.93 3.87 -18.81
CA GLY A 47 0.37 4.38 -19.26
C GLY A 47 1.17 5.22 -18.25
N VAL A 48 0.61 5.51 -17.06
CA VAL A 48 1.28 6.31 -16.03
C VAL A 48 2.31 5.47 -15.27
N ARG A 49 3.48 6.06 -14.99
CA ARG A 49 4.65 5.38 -14.43
C ARG A 49 5.29 6.19 -13.29
N TYR A 50 5.78 5.49 -12.26
CA TYR A 50 6.39 6.06 -11.06
C TYR A 50 7.70 5.37 -10.72
N GLN A 51 8.63 6.06 -10.05
CA GLN A 51 9.96 5.52 -9.74
C GLN A 51 9.99 4.71 -8.44
N SER A 52 9.12 5.02 -7.49
CA SER A 52 8.99 4.27 -6.25
C SER A 52 7.56 4.26 -5.72
N ILE A 53 7.30 3.32 -4.81
CA ILE A 53 6.00 3.17 -4.15
C ILE A 53 6.21 3.11 -2.64
N GLY A 54 5.49 3.96 -1.90
CA GLY A 54 5.47 3.93 -0.45
C GLY A 54 4.15 3.37 0.09
N PHE A 55 4.23 2.47 1.05
CA PHE A 55 3.10 1.97 1.83
C PHE A 55 3.19 2.60 3.22
N PHE A 56 2.21 3.46 3.56
CA PHE A 56 2.21 4.26 4.78
C PHE A 56 1.11 3.81 5.74
N GLY A 57 1.36 3.97 7.04
CA GLY A 57 0.36 3.64 8.07
C GLY A 57 0.21 2.13 8.28
N VAL A 58 1.23 1.35 7.95
CA VAL A 58 1.26 -0.10 8.22
C VAL A 58 1.17 -0.30 9.74
N PRO A 59 0.19 -1.06 10.26
CA PRO A 59 0.15 -1.37 11.67
C PRO A 59 1.36 -2.23 12.08
N PHE A 60 2.00 -1.90 13.20
CA PHE A 60 3.22 -2.58 13.66
C PHE A 60 3.01 -4.08 13.94
N ASP A 61 1.78 -4.47 14.28
CA ASP A 61 1.39 -5.86 14.52
C ASP A 61 1.07 -6.65 13.24
N TRP A 62 1.06 -6.00 12.07
CA TRP A 62 0.79 -6.65 10.80
C TRP A 62 2.06 -7.22 10.15
N ARG A 63 1.88 -8.34 9.44
CA ARG A 63 2.88 -8.92 8.53
C ARG A 63 2.41 -8.70 7.11
N VAL A 64 3.05 -7.78 6.41
CA VAL A 64 2.61 -7.31 5.10
C VAL A 64 3.61 -7.73 4.03
N GLU A 65 3.10 -8.18 2.89
CA GLU A 65 3.84 -8.33 1.65
C GLU A 65 3.42 -7.20 0.70
N ALA A 66 4.29 -6.22 0.51
CA ALA A 66 4.09 -5.11 -0.42
C ALA A 66 4.61 -5.51 -1.81
N ARG A 67 3.82 -5.24 -2.84
CA ARG A 67 4.09 -5.66 -4.23
C ARG A 67 3.98 -4.46 -5.16
N GLY A 68 4.98 -4.30 -6.02
CA GLY A 68 5.01 -3.31 -7.09
C GLY A 68 5.13 -3.99 -8.44
N TYR A 69 4.40 -3.49 -9.44
CA TYR A 69 4.27 -4.12 -10.76
C TYR A 69 4.64 -3.13 -11.87
N ASN A 70 5.15 -3.66 -12.99
CA ASN A 70 5.51 -2.87 -14.16
C ASN A 70 4.37 -2.75 -15.19
N ASP A 71 3.20 -3.32 -14.91
CA ASP A 71 1.99 -3.18 -15.72
C ASP A 71 0.85 -2.62 -14.87
N GLY A 72 -0.21 -2.14 -15.53
CA GLY A 72 -1.34 -1.52 -14.83
C GLY A 72 -2.32 -2.50 -14.18
N ASN A 73 -2.16 -3.81 -14.39
CA ASN A 73 -3.13 -4.83 -14.00
C ASN A 73 -2.60 -5.74 -12.88
N CYS A 74 -1.46 -5.40 -12.30
CA CYS A 74 -0.78 -6.22 -11.31
C CYS A 74 -0.48 -7.64 -11.81
N GLY A 75 -0.14 -7.77 -13.11
CA GLY A 75 0.15 -9.06 -13.73
C GLY A 75 1.55 -9.58 -13.40
N THR A 76 2.58 -8.75 -13.62
CA THR A 76 3.98 -9.13 -13.42
C THR A 76 4.61 -8.35 -12.27
N GLU A 77 4.91 -9.07 -11.19
CA GLU A 77 5.62 -8.51 -10.04
C GLU A 77 7.03 -8.07 -10.44
N THR A 78 7.36 -6.82 -10.14
CA THR A 78 8.69 -6.25 -10.35
C THR A 78 9.48 -6.26 -9.06
N VAL A 79 8.82 -5.90 -7.95
CA VAL A 79 9.42 -5.88 -6.61
C VAL A 79 8.40 -6.40 -5.63
N VAL A 80 8.87 -7.27 -4.73
CA VAL A 80 8.11 -7.76 -3.58
C VAL A 80 8.96 -7.54 -2.34
N GLU A 81 8.39 -6.91 -1.32
CA GLU A 81 9.03 -6.70 -0.03
C GLU A 81 8.11 -7.17 1.09
N ARG A 82 8.63 -8.01 1.99
CA ARG A 82 7.91 -8.44 3.19
C ARG A 82 8.41 -7.66 4.37
N ALA A 83 7.49 -7.08 5.12
CA ALA A 83 7.81 -6.30 6.31
C ALA A 83 6.84 -6.61 7.45
N SER A 84 7.33 -6.45 8.66
CA SER A 84 6.57 -6.52 9.91
C SER A 84 7.19 -5.55 10.91
N ASN A 85 6.41 -5.14 11.93
CA ASN A 85 6.87 -4.18 12.93
C ASN A 85 7.46 -2.89 12.32
N THR A 86 6.83 -2.39 11.27
CA THR A 86 7.13 -1.10 10.64
C THR A 86 5.83 -0.40 10.31
N ASN A 87 5.86 0.94 10.24
CA ASN A 87 4.76 1.74 9.74
C ASN A 87 4.92 2.21 8.29
N PHE A 88 6.04 1.85 7.68
CA PHE A 88 6.42 2.32 6.35
C PHE A 88 7.24 1.28 5.58
N ILE A 89 6.93 1.14 4.30
CA ILE A 89 7.66 0.31 3.33
C ILE A 89 7.89 1.16 2.08
N CYS A 90 9.09 1.13 1.51
CA CYS A 90 9.42 1.86 0.28
C CYS A 90 10.00 0.93 -0.78
N LEU A 91 9.18 0.59 -1.78
CA LEU A 91 9.60 -0.20 -2.92
C LEU A 91 10.38 0.66 -3.90
N ARG A 92 11.56 0.17 -4.29
CA ARG A 92 12.48 0.83 -5.23
C ARG A 92 12.81 -0.13 -6.35
N THR A 93 12.95 0.39 -7.56
CA THR A 93 13.39 -0.39 -8.72
C THR A 93 14.18 0.51 -9.67
N SER A 94 15.03 -0.10 -10.52
CA SER A 94 15.72 0.62 -11.59
C SER A 94 14.81 0.94 -12.78
N ASN A 95 13.63 0.31 -12.84
CA ASN A 95 12.57 0.57 -13.81
C ASN A 95 11.51 1.50 -13.21
N ASN A 96 10.30 1.49 -13.78
CA ASN A 96 9.15 2.17 -13.19
C ASN A 96 8.04 1.20 -12.80
N PHE A 97 7.28 1.60 -11.80
CA PHE A 97 6.04 0.97 -11.40
C PHE A 97 4.84 1.59 -12.12
N ALA A 98 3.85 0.76 -12.45
CA ALA A 98 2.56 1.17 -13.01
C ALA A 98 1.40 0.89 -12.05
N SER A 99 1.54 -0.13 -11.19
CA SER A 99 0.57 -0.44 -10.14
C SER A 99 1.24 -1.02 -8.90
N ALA A 100 0.48 -1.10 -7.81
CA ALA A 100 0.88 -1.69 -6.55
C ALA A 100 -0.28 -2.39 -5.85
N GLY A 101 0.06 -3.24 -4.90
CA GLY A 101 -0.87 -3.81 -3.95
C GLY A 101 -0.12 -4.38 -2.76
N TYR A 102 -0.85 -4.84 -1.74
CA TYR A 102 -0.26 -5.56 -0.62
C TYR A 102 -1.12 -6.75 -0.22
N GLY A 103 -0.53 -7.68 0.52
CA GLY A 103 -1.22 -8.82 1.13
C GLY A 103 -0.63 -9.16 2.50
N PHE A 104 -1.18 -10.20 3.14
CA PHE A 104 -0.68 -10.74 4.40
C PHE A 104 0.04 -12.07 4.16
N TRP A 105 0.99 -12.43 5.03
CA TRP A 105 1.75 -13.69 4.99
C TRP A 105 2.04 -14.25 6.38
#